data_AF-A0A554V3Z4-F1
#
_entry.id   AF-A0A554V3Z4-F1
#
_cell.length_a   1.000
_cell.length_b   1.000
_cell.length_c   1.000
_cell.angle_alpha   90.00
_cell.angle_beta   90.00
_cell.angle_gamma   90.00
#
_symmetry.space_group_name_H-M   'P 1'
#
loop_
_entity.id
_entity.type
_entity.pdbx_description
1 polymer ?
#
loop_
_entity_poly.entity_id
_entity_poly.type
_entity_poly.pdbx_seq_one_letter_code
_entity_poly.pdbx_strand_id
1 'polypeptide(L)'
;MTPTERLLTILRLINEAQDRGAVVAAATRVREQMAGIYEGTAGARMWRRDIRTLRDRGLIETDLSTRMTPNRTGIRLRVPAKPERLHLTGREHAAISRARRALRGTISSVSPLRPRESPRHGIDDASRILRFLEENDEEVELGQLSSWLNLPQRDVYELIDALTREDVINRGVVTSIEFGYDVDETADLPTTVRVFRGSVRCQSPTRGCGMDELGFFPYSLPETEDRLSLIDEALSKLALEGPERQLLSQARAKLTEWRVNLMAAMS
;
A
#
# COMPACT_ATOMS: atom_id res chain seq x y z
N MET A 1 -5.05 17.23 -10.19
CA MET A 1 -4.74 16.15 -9.23
C MET A 1 -6.03 15.52 -8.72
N THR A 2 -6.22 14.23 -8.96
CA THR A 2 -7.41 13.47 -8.53
C THR A 2 -7.44 13.31 -7.01
N PRO A 3 -8.60 12.96 -6.39
CA PRO A 3 -8.65 12.68 -4.95
C PRO A 3 -7.71 11.53 -4.53
N THR A 4 -7.58 10.48 -5.35
CA THR A 4 -6.69 9.34 -5.06
C THR A 4 -5.24 9.78 -5.02
N GLU A 5 -4.78 10.50 -6.07
CA GLU A 5 -3.43 11.07 -6.14
C GLU A 5 -3.13 11.92 -4.90
N ARG A 6 -4.02 12.87 -4.56
CA ARG A 6 -3.82 13.76 -3.41
C ARG A 6 -3.65 13.00 -2.09
N LEU A 7 -4.50 12.00 -1.84
CA LEU A 7 -4.46 11.23 -0.59
C LEU A 7 -3.18 10.39 -0.49
N LEU A 8 -2.74 9.76 -1.59
CA LEU A 8 -1.49 8.98 -1.60
C LEU A 8 -0.26 9.88 -1.45
N THR A 9 -0.22 11.05 -2.12
CA THR A 9 0.84 12.05 -1.94
C THR A 9 0.91 12.55 -0.49
N ILE A 10 -0.23 12.80 0.16
CA ILE A 10 -0.25 13.18 1.58
C ILE A 10 0.41 12.09 2.44
N LEU A 11 0.05 10.81 2.24
CA LEU A 11 0.62 9.71 3.02
C LEU A 11 2.13 9.60 2.84
N ARG A 12 2.64 9.65 1.60
CA ARG A 12 4.09 9.68 1.32
C ARG A 12 4.79 10.82 2.05
N LEU A 13 4.27 12.04 1.92
CA LEU A 13 4.91 13.23 2.50
C LEU A 13 4.91 13.21 4.04
N ILE A 14 3.89 12.62 4.67
CA ILE A 14 3.87 12.38 6.12
C ILE A 14 4.92 11.33 6.50
N ASN A 15 5.03 10.23 5.74
CA ASN A 15 6.04 9.19 5.97
C ASN A 15 7.46 9.79 5.94
N GLU A 16 7.79 10.54 4.87
CA GLU A 16 9.08 11.22 4.74
C GLU A 16 9.37 12.20 5.89
N ALA A 17 8.34 12.92 6.35
CA ALA A 17 8.48 13.84 7.47
C ALA A 17 8.75 13.08 8.77
N GLN A 18 8.09 11.94 8.99
CA GLN A 18 8.27 11.08 10.15
C GLN A 18 9.68 10.48 10.20
N ASP A 19 10.20 9.98 9.07
CA ASP A 19 11.58 9.47 8.97
C ASP A 19 12.65 10.51 9.31
N ARG A 20 12.33 11.79 9.10
CA ARG A 20 13.19 12.94 9.44
C ARG A 20 12.91 13.51 10.84
N GLY A 21 12.02 12.89 11.63
CA GLY A 21 11.62 13.40 12.96
C GLY A 21 10.79 14.68 12.93
N ALA A 22 10.21 15.05 11.78
CA ALA A 22 9.55 16.33 11.52
C ALA A 22 8.01 16.26 11.59
N VAL A 23 7.45 15.40 12.47
CA VAL A 23 6.00 15.16 12.63
C VAL A 23 5.17 16.45 12.78
N VAL A 24 5.67 17.41 13.54
CA VAL A 24 4.98 18.69 13.79
C VAL A 24 4.93 19.58 12.55
N ALA A 25 5.91 19.47 11.65
CA ALA A 25 6.00 20.26 10.42
C ALA A 25 5.38 19.53 9.20
N ALA A 26 4.96 18.28 9.36
CA ALA A 26 4.45 17.45 8.26
C ALA A 26 3.29 18.13 7.52
N ALA A 27 2.31 18.70 8.23
CA ALA A 27 1.17 19.39 7.62
C ALA A 27 1.58 20.60 6.77
N THR A 28 2.54 21.39 7.25
CA THR A 28 3.08 22.55 6.52
C THR A 28 3.83 22.09 5.28
N ARG A 29 4.72 21.10 5.42
CA ARG A 29 5.49 20.52 4.32
C ARG A 29 4.57 19.96 3.22
N VAL A 30 3.50 19.27 3.59
CA VAL A 30 2.52 18.76 2.63
C VAL A 30 1.92 19.91 1.82
N ARG A 31 1.51 21.00 2.47
CA ARG A 31 0.94 22.17 1.77
C ARG A 31 1.96 22.90 0.89
N GLU A 32 3.21 22.99 1.32
CA GLU A 32 4.30 23.60 0.54
C GLU A 32 4.64 22.78 -0.71
N GLN A 33 4.72 21.45 -0.57
CA GLN A 33 5.00 20.54 -1.69
C GLN A 33 3.79 20.43 -2.66
N MET A 34 2.57 20.66 -2.16
CA MET A 34 1.34 20.69 -2.96
C MET A 34 0.82 22.12 -3.14
N ALA A 35 1.73 23.07 -3.41
CA ALA A 35 1.39 24.47 -3.65
C ALA A 35 0.35 24.62 -4.77
N GLY A 36 -0.55 25.60 -4.66
CA GLY A 36 -1.67 25.80 -5.59
C GLY A 36 -2.87 24.84 -5.39
N ILE A 37 -2.71 23.67 -4.74
CA ILE A 37 -3.81 22.70 -4.56
C ILE A 37 -4.72 23.09 -3.39
N TYR A 38 -4.13 23.47 -2.25
CA TYR A 38 -4.86 23.76 -1.01
C TYR A 38 -5.01 25.26 -0.71
N GLU A 39 -4.83 26.11 -1.72
CA GLU A 39 -4.90 27.57 -1.57
C GLU A 39 -6.34 28.12 -1.58
N GLY A 40 -6.51 29.25 -0.91
CA GLY A 40 -7.81 29.93 -0.77
C GLY A 40 -8.87 29.13 -0.01
N THR A 41 -10.10 29.65 0.02
CA THR A 41 -11.21 29.06 0.79
C THR A 41 -11.61 27.68 0.27
N ALA A 42 -11.55 27.47 -1.05
CA ALA A 42 -11.85 26.18 -1.66
C ALA A 42 -10.78 25.13 -1.33
N GLY A 43 -9.50 25.47 -1.45
CA GLY A 43 -8.38 24.60 -1.09
C GLY A 43 -8.38 24.27 0.40
N ALA A 44 -8.68 25.23 1.28
CA ALA A 44 -8.82 24.98 2.72
C ALA A 44 -9.97 24.02 3.07
N ARG A 45 -11.08 24.02 2.30
CA ARG A 45 -12.14 23.01 2.44
C ARG A 45 -11.67 21.64 1.95
N MET A 46 -10.94 21.60 0.84
CA MET A 46 -10.38 20.38 0.27
C MET A 46 -9.39 19.72 1.24
N TRP A 47 -8.45 20.49 1.81
CA TRP A 47 -7.51 20.02 2.84
C TRP A 47 -8.24 19.37 4.03
N ARG A 48 -9.24 20.06 4.58
CA ARG A 48 -10.01 19.53 5.72
C ARG A 48 -10.74 18.24 5.37
N ARG A 49 -11.23 18.11 4.14
CA ARG A 49 -11.87 16.88 3.65
C ARG A 49 -10.84 15.76 3.55
N ASP A 50 -9.71 15.99 2.89
CA ASP A 50 -8.70 14.95 2.64
C ASP A 50 -8.05 14.46 3.94
N ILE A 51 -7.70 15.37 4.87
CA ILE A 51 -7.21 15.00 6.22
C ILE A 51 -8.27 14.24 7.02
N ARG A 52 -9.54 14.66 6.97
CA ARG A 52 -10.63 13.93 7.61
C ARG A 52 -10.75 12.53 7.04
N THR A 53 -10.71 12.38 5.72
CA THR A 53 -10.76 11.07 5.05
C THR A 53 -9.65 10.15 5.55
N LEU A 54 -8.40 10.61 5.62
CA LEU A 54 -7.28 9.80 6.11
C LEU A 54 -7.41 9.46 7.61
N ARG A 55 -7.83 10.42 8.43
CA ARG A 55 -7.99 10.26 9.88
C ARG A 55 -9.14 9.32 10.23
N ASP A 56 -10.30 9.50 9.61
CA ASP A 56 -11.49 8.68 9.86
C ASP A 56 -11.24 7.22 9.38
N ARG A 57 -10.29 7.03 8.46
CA ARG A 57 -9.75 5.73 8.05
C ARG A 57 -8.66 5.17 8.97
N GLY A 58 -8.31 5.88 10.03
CA GLY A 58 -7.26 5.47 10.97
C GLY A 58 -5.86 5.38 10.35
N LEU A 59 -5.60 6.07 9.23
CA LEU A 59 -4.29 6.06 8.56
C LEU A 59 -3.33 7.09 9.17
N ILE A 60 -3.89 8.17 9.72
CA ILE A 60 -3.15 9.25 10.35
C ILE A 60 -3.74 9.63 11.70
N GLU A 61 -2.91 10.22 12.55
CA GLU A 61 -3.31 10.95 13.74
C GLU A 61 -3.05 12.44 13.53
N THR A 62 -3.95 13.28 14.03
CA THR A 62 -3.87 14.74 13.99
C THR A 62 -3.75 15.33 15.39
N ASP A 63 -3.54 16.64 15.46
CA ASP A 63 -3.57 17.41 16.70
C ASP A 63 -2.50 17.00 17.72
N LEU A 64 -1.37 16.52 17.21
CA LEU A 64 -0.23 16.06 17.99
C LEU A 64 0.57 17.26 18.50
N SER A 65 0.18 17.79 19.65
CA SER A 65 1.00 18.77 20.38
C SER A 65 2.13 18.04 21.11
N THR A 66 3.37 18.50 20.96
CA THR A 66 4.52 17.97 21.72
C THR A 66 4.92 18.92 22.84
N ARG A 67 5.66 18.43 23.84
CA ARG A 67 6.19 19.26 24.94
C ARG A 67 7.04 20.43 24.45
N MET A 68 7.71 20.28 23.30
CA MET A 68 8.55 21.32 22.69
C MET A 68 7.78 22.27 21.77
N THR A 69 6.56 21.92 21.34
CA THR A 69 5.71 22.76 20.49
C THR A 69 4.24 22.70 20.93
N PRO A 70 3.93 23.20 22.15
CA PRO A 70 2.55 23.38 22.55
C PRO A 70 1.90 24.37 21.56
N ASN A 71 0.71 24.05 21.06
CA ASN A 71 -0.04 24.80 20.04
C ASN A 71 0.29 24.53 18.56
N ARG A 72 1.19 23.59 18.22
CA ARG A 72 1.30 23.09 16.85
C ARG A 72 0.53 21.77 16.70
N THR A 73 -0.40 21.72 15.75
CA THR A 73 -1.14 20.52 15.38
C THR A 73 -0.30 19.68 14.42
N GLY A 74 0.50 18.75 14.96
CA GLY A 74 1.23 17.79 14.14
C GLY A 74 0.31 16.76 13.47
N ILE A 75 0.81 16.12 12.41
CA ILE A 75 0.16 14.99 11.75
C ILE A 75 1.20 13.87 11.60
N ARG A 76 0.84 12.62 11.94
CA ARG A 76 1.72 11.45 11.78
C ARG A 76 0.95 10.24 11.23
N LEU A 77 1.67 9.25 10.70
CA LEU A 77 1.07 7.98 10.32
C LEU A 77 0.69 7.17 11.55
N ARG A 78 -0.46 6.50 11.51
CA ARG A 78 -0.94 5.60 12.57
C ARG A 78 -0.56 4.15 12.26
N VAL A 79 0.72 3.93 11.98
CA VAL A 79 1.25 2.61 11.60
C VAL A 79 2.31 2.17 12.60
N PRO A 80 2.14 1.04 13.31
CA PRO A 80 3.17 0.55 14.19
C PRO A 80 4.37 0.04 13.38
N ALA A 81 5.58 0.34 13.86
CA ALA A 81 6.80 -0.19 13.26
C ALA A 81 6.85 -1.72 13.42
N LYS A 82 7.05 -2.45 12.33
CA LYS A 82 7.15 -3.91 12.35
C LYS A 82 8.58 -4.35 12.66
N PRO A 83 8.82 -5.09 13.76
CA PRO A 83 10.15 -5.60 14.10
C PRO A 83 10.79 -6.39 12.95
N GLU A 84 12.08 -6.19 12.71
CA GLU A 84 12.79 -6.80 11.57
C GLU A 84 12.72 -8.33 11.55
N ARG A 85 12.76 -8.99 12.72
CA ARG A 85 12.59 -10.45 12.84
C ARG A 85 11.25 -10.98 12.32
N LEU A 86 10.22 -10.12 12.25
CA LEU A 86 8.90 -10.45 11.73
C LEU A 86 8.75 -10.14 10.24
N HIS A 87 9.77 -9.60 9.59
CA HIS A 87 9.75 -9.35 8.15
C HIS A 87 9.73 -10.70 7.42
N LEU A 88 8.87 -10.77 6.41
CA LEU A 88 8.85 -11.91 5.52
C LEU A 88 10.00 -11.77 4.51
N THR A 89 10.70 -12.86 4.30
CA THR A 89 11.77 -13.01 3.31
C THR A 89 11.19 -13.11 1.90
N GLY A 90 12.06 -12.94 0.90
CA GLY A 90 11.70 -13.16 -0.52
C GLY A 90 10.99 -14.48 -0.77
N ARG A 91 11.50 -15.55 -0.16
CA ARG A 91 10.98 -16.91 -0.31
C ARG A 91 9.63 -17.11 0.36
N GLU A 92 9.42 -16.52 1.54
CA GLU A 92 8.14 -16.57 2.24
C GLU A 92 7.04 -15.84 1.45
N HIS A 93 7.33 -14.66 0.90
CA HIS A 93 6.40 -13.96 0.01
C HIS A 93 6.09 -14.77 -1.25
N ALA A 94 7.11 -15.31 -1.92
CA ALA A 94 6.90 -16.12 -3.12
C ALA A 94 6.03 -17.36 -2.86
N ALA A 95 6.19 -18.00 -1.69
CA ALA A 95 5.35 -19.13 -1.28
C ALA A 95 3.89 -18.70 -1.05
N ILE A 96 3.66 -17.56 -0.40
CA ILE A 96 2.30 -17.00 -0.24
C ILE A 96 1.69 -16.65 -1.61
N SER A 97 2.45 -16.05 -2.51
CA SER A 97 1.97 -15.71 -3.86
C SER A 97 1.62 -16.96 -4.67
N ARG A 98 2.41 -18.04 -4.60
CA ARG A 98 2.06 -19.34 -5.20
C ARG A 98 0.80 -19.94 -4.61
N ALA A 99 0.67 -19.94 -3.28
CA ALA A 99 -0.54 -20.42 -2.60
C ALA A 99 -1.78 -19.63 -3.02
N ARG A 100 -1.68 -18.30 -3.14
CA ARG A 100 -2.76 -17.42 -3.61
C ARG A 100 -3.19 -17.79 -5.03
N ARG A 101 -2.24 -17.96 -5.95
CA ARG A 101 -2.52 -18.35 -7.33
C ARG A 101 -3.22 -19.70 -7.40
N ALA A 102 -2.77 -20.68 -6.61
CA ALA A 102 -3.36 -22.02 -6.59
C ALA A 102 -4.78 -22.07 -6.01
N LEU A 103 -5.10 -21.23 -5.01
CA LEU A 103 -6.37 -21.31 -4.28
C LEU A 103 -7.41 -20.28 -4.70
N ARG A 104 -6.97 -19.06 -5.00
CA ARG A 104 -7.86 -17.91 -5.18
C ARG A 104 -7.79 -17.33 -6.58
N GLY A 105 -6.62 -17.30 -7.20
CA GLY A 105 -6.45 -16.84 -8.59
C GLY A 105 -6.83 -15.37 -8.84
N THR A 106 -6.91 -14.54 -7.79
CA THR A 106 -7.31 -13.13 -7.88
C THR A 106 -6.53 -12.23 -6.93
N ILE A 107 -6.70 -10.91 -7.11
CA ILE A 107 -6.28 -9.91 -6.13
C ILE A 107 -7.03 -10.08 -4.80
N SER A 108 -6.38 -9.72 -3.68
CA SER A 108 -7.04 -9.68 -2.36
C SER A 108 -8.22 -8.70 -2.39
N SER A 109 -9.36 -9.08 -1.81
CA SER A 109 -10.49 -8.17 -1.56
C SER A 109 -10.20 -7.17 -0.44
N VAL A 110 -9.27 -7.51 0.45
CA VAL A 110 -8.78 -6.66 1.53
C VAL A 110 -7.77 -5.65 0.99
N SER A 111 -8.03 -4.36 1.25
CA SER A 111 -7.10 -3.28 0.95
C SER A 111 -6.16 -3.01 2.14
N PRO A 112 -4.88 -2.69 1.86
CA PRO A 112 -3.95 -2.24 2.90
C PRO A 112 -4.38 -0.98 3.66
N LEU A 113 -5.16 -0.11 3.01
CA LEU A 113 -5.52 1.22 3.53
C LEU A 113 -6.99 1.33 3.94
N ARG A 114 -7.74 0.22 3.91
CA ARG A 114 -9.19 0.22 4.20
C ARG A 114 -9.49 -0.44 5.55
N PRO A 115 -10.06 0.30 6.51
CA PRO A 115 -10.71 -0.31 7.66
C PRO A 115 -11.88 -1.19 7.20
N ARG A 116 -12.11 -2.32 7.89
CA ARG A 116 -13.16 -3.31 7.52
C ARG A 116 -14.53 -2.68 7.24
N GLU A 117 -14.91 -1.65 7.99
CA GLU A 117 -16.24 -1.05 7.96
C GLU A 117 -16.32 0.29 7.19
N SER A 118 -15.24 0.69 6.51
CA SER A 118 -15.23 1.96 5.76
C SER A 118 -15.78 1.83 4.34
N PRO A 119 -16.44 2.86 3.77
CA PRO A 119 -16.79 2.91 2.36
C PRO A 119 -15.56 2.74 1.45
N ARG A 120 -15.77 2.06 0.31
CA ARG A 120 -14.74 1.89 -0.74
C ARG A 120 -14.36 3.26 -1.29
N HIS A 121 -13.07 3.51 -1.44
CA HIS A 121 -12.49 4.72 -2.04
C HIS A 121 -11.40 4.32 -3.04
N GLY A 122 -11.10 5.18 -4.01
CA GLY A 122 -10.07 4.88 -5.03
C GLY A 122 -8.69 4.52 -4.45
N ILE A 123 -8.30 5.06 -3.30
CA ILE A 123 -7.06 4.69 -2.61
C ILE A 123 -7.02 3.22 -2.16
N ASP A 124 -8.19 2.60 -1.96
CA ASP A 124 -8.27 1.19 -1.59
C ASP A 124 -7.89 0.30 -2.76
N ASP A 125 -8.40 0.62 -3.94
CA ASP A 125 -8.13 -0.16 -5.15
C ASP A 125 -6.73 0.11 -5.66
N ALA A 126 -6.26 1.37 -5.62
CA ALA A 126 -4.87 1.71 -5.92
C ALA A 126 -3.89 0.96 -5.00
N SER A 127 -4.14 0.94 -3.68
CA SER A 127 -3.27 0.19 -2.74
C SER A 127 -3.38 -1.33 -2.90
N ARG A 128 -4.55 -1.87 -3.27
CA ARG A 128 -4.69 -3.29 -3.61
C ARG A 128 -3.85 -3.62 -4.83
N ILE A 129 -3.97 -2.83 -5.90
CA ILE A 129 -3.19 -3.02 -7.14
C ILE A 129 -1.70 -2.94 -6.82
N LEU A 130 -1.26 -1.89 -6.12
CA LEU A 130 0.13 -1.72 -5.74
C LEU A 130 0.64 -2.93 -4.95
N ARG A 131 -0.07 -3.35 -3.90
CA ARG A 131 0.31 -4.54 -3.11
C ARG A 131 0.37 -5.80 -3.95
N PHE A 132 -0.58 -5.97 -4.86
CA PHE A 132 -0.61 -7.12 -5.75
C PHE A 132 0.61 -7.13 -6.69
N LEU A 133 0.92 -6.01 -7.34
CA LEU A 133 2.09 -5.90 -8.21
C LEU A 133 3.43 -6.00 -7.43
N GLU A 134 3.46 -5.58 -6.16
CA GLU A 134 4.59 -5.81 -5.24
C GLU A 134 4.77 -7.26 -4.80
N GLU A 135 3.74 -8.10 -4.91
CA GLU A 135 3.79 -9.50 -4.52
C GLU A 135 3.90 -10.44 -5.74
N ASN A 136 3.70 -9.92 -6.95
CA ASN A 136 3.76 -10.66 -8.21
C ASN A 136 4.86 -10.06 -9.11
N ASP A 137 5.82 -10.89 -9.52
CA ASP A 137 6.95 -10.46 -10.38
C ASP A 137 6.62 -10.53 -11.90
N GLU A 138 5.41 -11.01 -12.21
CA GLU A 138 4.90 -11.26 -13.56
C GLU A 138 4.11 -10.04 -14.08
N GLU A 139 4.10 -9.89 -15.40
CA GLU A 139 3.24 -8.95 -16.11
C GLU A 139 1.78 -9.38 -16.00
N VAL A 140 0.87 -8.42 -15.79
CA VAL A 140 -0.56 -8.70 -15.63
C VAL A 140 -1.37 -7.88 -16.63
N GLU A 141 -2.34 -8.52 -17.28
CA GLU A 141 -3.23 -7.87 -18.22
C GLU A 141 -4.15 -6.86 -17.50
N LEU A 142 -4.34 -5.68 -18.10
CA LEU A 142 -5.23 -4.65 -17.56
C LEU A 142 -6.68 -5.17 -17.48
N GLY A 143 -7.11 -5.96 -18.46
CA GLY A 143 -8.41 -6.63 -18.47
C GLY A 143 -8.60 -7.60 -17.30
N GLN A 144 -7.53 -8.29 -16.88
CA GLN A 144 -7.57 -9.18 -15.73
C GLN A 144 -7.71 -8.40 -14.41
N LEU A 145 -6.96 -7.29 -14.25
CA LEU A 145 -7.10 -6.40 -13.10
C LEU A 145 -8.52 -5.79 -13.01
N SER A 146 -9.06 -5.37 -14.16
CA SER A 146 -10.45 -4.89 -14.29
C SER A 146 -11.47 -5.90 -13.80
N SER A 147 -11.36 -7.15 -14.25
CA SER A 147 -12.21 -8.25 -13.80
C SER A 147 -12.11 -8.49 -12.29
N TRP A 148 -10.89 -8.57 -11.75
CA TRP A 148 -10.67 -8.83 -10.33
C TRP A 148 -11.13 -7.70 -9.40
N LEU A 149 -11.08 -6.45 -9.86
CA LEU A 149 -11.54 -5.28 -9.10
C LEU A 149 -13.02 -4.97 -9.31
N ASN A 150 -13.65 -5.62 -10.29
CA ASN A 150 -14.99 -5.29 -10.77
C ASN A 150 -15.11 -3.78 -11.09
N LEU A 151 -14.18 -3.28 -11.90
CA LEU A 151 -14.10 -1.89 -12.35
C LEU A 151 -13.88 -1.85 -13.86
N PRO A 152 -14.37 -0.83 -14.58
CA PRO A 152 -13.97 -0.58 -15.97
C PRO A 152 -12.45 -0.50 -16.13
N GLN A 153 -11.91 -0.99 -17.25
CA GLN A 153 -10.45 -0.94 -17.51
C GLN A 153 -9.90 0.49 -17.46
N ARG A 154 -10.66 1.48 -17.93
CA ARG A 154 -10.30 2.89 -17.85
C ARG A 154 -10.10 3.35 -16.40
N ASP A 155 -11.02 2.99 -15.50
CA ASP A 155 -10.91 3.34 -14.08
C ASP A 155 -9.69 2.66 -13.44
N VAL A 156 -9.40 1.41 -13.81
CA VAL A 156 -8.19 0.72 -13.36
C VAL A 156 -6.93 1.41 -13.88
N TYR A 157 -6.91 1.82 -15.14
CA TYR A 157 -5.82 2.59 -15.71
C TYR A 157 -5.62 3.91 -14.95
N GLU A 158 -6.68 4.68 -14.70
CA GLU A 158 -6.59 5.93 -13.93
C GLU A 158 -6.06 5.72 -12.49
N LEU A 159 -6.39 4.59 -11.86
CA LEU A 159 -5.84 4.22 -10.54
C LEU A 159 -4.34 3.88 -10.61
N ILE A 160 -3.89 3.24 -11.68
CA ILE A 160 -2.48 2.87 -11.88
C ILE A 160 -1.67 4.10 -12.29
N ASP A 161 -2.19 4.94 -13.18
CA ASP A 161 -1.59 6.21 -13.57
C ASP A 161 -1.43 7.14 -12.35
N ALA A 162 -2.40 7.15 -11.42
CA ALA A 162 -2.23 7.86 -10.16
C ALA A 162 -1.02 7.38 -9.33
N LEU A 163 -0.61 6.11 -9.46
CA LEU A 163 0.56 5.55 -8.76
C LEU A 163 1.88 5.89 -9.46
N THR A 164 1.89 6.17 -10.76
CA THR A 164 3.12 6.46 -11.54
C THR A 164 3.57 7.91 -11.45
N ARG A 165 2.73 8.81 -10.90
CA ARG A 165 3.06 10.23 -10.80
C ARG A 165 4.24 10.44 -9.87
N GLU A 166 5.15 11.32 -10.28
CA GLU A 166 6.36 11.69 -9.53
C GLU A 166 6.07 12.12 -8.08
N ASP A 167 4.90 12.73 -7.85
CA ASP A 167 4.47 13.19 -6.53
C ASP A 167 3.96 12.08 -5.60
N VAL A 168 3.79 10.85 -6.10
CA VAL A 168 3.11 9.75 -5.40
C VAL A 168 4.08 8.59 -5.10
N ILE A 169 4.81 8.07 -6.09
CA ILE A 169 5.83 7.03 -5.92
C ILE A 169 7.02 7.40 -6.82
N ASN A 170 8.05 8.06 -6.28
CA ASN A 170 9.29 8.29 -7.03
C ASN A 170 10.46 8.80 -6.17
N ARG A 171 10.99 7.97 -5.25
CA ARG A 171 12.37 8.10 -4.76
C ARG A 171 13.04 6.73 -4.51
N GLY A 172 13.17 5.93 -5.56
CA GLY A 172 14.32 5.04 -5.73
C GLY A 172 14.24 3.63 -5.18
N VAL A 173 13.07 3.08 -4.83
CA VAL A 173 12.99 1.67 -4.41
C VAL A 173 11.84 0.87 -5.08
N VAL A 174 10.84 1.53 -5.68
CA VAL A 174 10.17 1.03 -6.90
C VAL A 174 10.81 1.70 -8.11
N THR A 175 11.26 0.93 -9.11
CA THR A 175 11.97 1.48 -10.29
C THR A 175 11.00 2.16 -11.26
N SER A 176 9.85 1.55 -11.53
CA SER A 176 8.84 2.06 -12.46
C SER A 176 7.60 1.16 -12.45
N ILE A 177 6.43 1.71 -12.78
CA ILE A 177 5.32 0.91 -13.34
C ILE A 177 5.37 1.13 -14.84
N GLU A 178 5.45 0.06 -15.62
CA GLU A 178 5.49 0.11 -17.07
C GLU A 178 4.18 -0.41 -17.66
N PHE A 179 3.76 0.27 -18.71
CA PHE A 179 2.58 -0.05 -19.49
C PHE A 179 3.01 -0.72 -20.79
N GLY A 180 2.49 -1.91 -21.06
CA GLY A 180 2.63 -2.57 -22.36
C GLY A 180 1.47 -2.17 -23.26
N TYR A 181 1.78 -1.77 -24.49
CA TYR A 181 0.80 -1.45 -25.53
C TYR A 181 0.91 -2.49 -26.65
N ASP A 182 -0.21 -2.84 -27.27
CA ASP A 182 -0.19 -3.63 -28.49
C ASP A 182 0.44 -2.80 -29.63
N VAL A 183 0.99 -3.48 -30.65
CA VAL A 183 1.76 -2.87 -31.74
C VAL A 183 0.88 -2.00 -32.66
N ASP A 184 -0.45 -2.13 -32.54
CA ASP A 184 -1.39 -1.20 -33.14
C ASP A 184 -1.42 0.11 -32.33
N GLU A 185 -0.71 1.13 -32.85
CA GLU A 185 -0.55 2.49 -32.28
C GLU A 185 -1.87 3.27 -32.07
N THR A 186 -3.03 2.63 -32.21
CA THR A 186 -4.37 3.23 -32.08
C THR A 186 -5.09 2.87 -30.77
N ALA A 187 -4.49 2.04 -29.91
CA ALA A 187 -5.11 1.68 -28.63
C ALA A 187 -4.99 2.83 -27.60
N ASP A 188 -6.15 3.38 -27.18
CA ASP A 188 -6.23 4.44 -26.16
C ASP A 188 -5.84 3.99 -24.73
N LEU A 189 -5.69 2.67 -24.50
CA LEU A 189 -5.38 2.08 -23.20
C LEU A 189 -4.27 1.03 -23.31
N PRO A 190 -3.43 0.89 -22.26
CA PRO A 190 -2.42 -0.16 -22.23
C PRO A 190 -3.05 -1.54 -22.05
N THR A 191 -2.45 -2.54 -22.67
CA THR A 191 -2.89 -3.94 -22.60
C THR A 191 -2.40 -4.60 -21.31
N THR A 192 -1.20 -4.25 -20.86
CA THR A 192 -0.56 -4.89 -19.70
C THR A 192 0.11 -3.89 -18.77
N VAL A 193 0.29 -4.29 -17.52
CA VAL A 193 0.91 -3.51 -16.47
C VAL A 193 1.92 -4.37 -15.73
N ARG A 194 3.11 -3.81 -15.47
CA ARG A 194 4.15 -4.45 -14.67
C ARG A 194 4.82 -3.46 -13.73
N VAL A 195 5.20 -3.91 -12.54
CA VAL A 195 6.08 -3.14 -11.64
C VAL A 195 7.50 -3.65 -11.74
N PHE A 196 8.43 -2.75 -12.01
CA PHE A 196 9.86 -2.99 -11.89
C PHE A 196 10.30 -2.56 -10.49
N ARG A 197 10.87 -3.51 -9.74
CA ARG A 197 11.43 -3.22 -8.41
C ARG A 197 12.88 -2.77 -8.56
N GLY A 198 13.29 -1.84 -7.69
CA GLY A 198 14.68 -1.40 -7.61
C GLY A 198 15.62 -2.56 -7.30
N SER A 199 16.82 -2.51 -7.86
CA SER A 199 17.94 -3.35 -7.44
C SER A 199 18.42 -2.89 -6.05
N VAL A 200 17.65 -3.16 -4.99
CA VAL A 200 18.14 -3.02 -3.62
C VAL A 200 18.19 -4.39 -2.98
N ARG A 201 19.37 -4.70 -2.42
CA ARG A 201 19.75 -5.93 -1.72
C ARG A 201 18.96 -6.13 -0.41
N CYS A 202 17.65 -5.89 -0.39
CA CYS A 202 16.82 -6.15 0.78
C CYS A 202 16.44 -7.64 0.83
N GLN A 203 16.58 -8.26 2.00
CA GLN A 203 16.19 -9.65 2.23
C GLN A 203 14.67 -9.87 2.17
N SER A 204 13.90 -8.78 2.23
CA SER A 204 12.44 -8.74 2.08
C SER A 204 12.07 -8.07 0.74
N PRO A 205 11.27 -8.72 -0.12
CA PRO A 205 11.01 -8.28 -1.49
C PRO A 205 10.03 -7.11 -1.56
N THR A 206 9.35 -6.81 -0.46
CA THR A 206 8.40 -5.70 -0.32
C THR A 206 9.01 -4.52 0.47
N ARG A 207 10.18 -4.70 1.09
CA ARG A 207 10.83 -3.64 1.89
C ARG A 207 11.41 -2.59 0.95
N GLY A 208 11.08 -1.34 1.22
CA GLY A 208 11.34 -0.20 0.36
C GLY A 208 10.42 -0.13 -0.86
N CYS A 209 9.45 -1.02 -1.07
CA CYS A 209 8.55 -0.86 -2.22
C CYS A 209 7.50 0.25 -2.00
N GLY A 210 6.61 0.49 -2.97
CA GLY A 210 5.69 1.62 -2.98
C GLY A 210 4.81 1.71 -1.73
N MET A 211 4.36 0.58 -1.18
CA MET A 211 3.63 0.56 0.09
C MET A 211 4.50 0.98 1.28
N ASP A 212 5.81 0.73 1.26
CA ASP A 212 6.78 1.27 2.23
C ASP A 212 6.97 2.77 2.06
N GLU A 213 7.02 3.27 0.82
CA GLU A 213 7.09 4.72 0.54
C GLU A 213 5.87 5.47 1.12
N LEU A 214 4.70 4.82 1.12
CA LEU A 214 3.49 5.33 1.76
C LEU A 214 3.48 5.16 3.30
N GLY A 215 4.44 4.44 3.87
CA GLY A 215 4.56 4.13 5.30
C GLY A 215 3.70 2.95 5.78
N PHE A 216 3.24 2.11 4.85
CA PHE A 216 2.38 0.94 5.09
C PHE A 216 3.04 -0.35 4.57
N PHE A 217 4.37 -0.45 4.64
CA PHE A 217 5.10 -1.71 4.50
C PHE A 217 4.61 -2.81 5.45
N PRO A 218 4.31 -2.54 6.74
CA PRO A 218 3.71 -3.58 7.54
C PRO A 218 2.28 -3.84 7.06
N TYR A 219 1.94 -5.12 6.90
CA TYR A 219 0.56 -5.53 6.68
C TYR A 219 -0.34 -4.94 7.77
N SER A 220 -1.43 -4.32 7.33
CA SER A 220 -2.52 -3.94 8.23
C SER A 220 -3.09 -5.17 8.95
N LEU A 221 -3.88 -4.97 10.01
CA LEU A 221 -4.55 -6.08 10.69
C LEU A 221 -5.45 -6.89 9.73
N PRO A 222 -6.33 -6.26 8.93
CA PRO A 222 -7.12 -6.99 7.94
C PRO A 222 -6.27 -7.77 6.93
N GLU A 223 -5.17 -7.19 6.44
CA GLU A 223 -4.27 -7.91 5.54
C GLU A 223 -3.59 -9.10 6.23
N THR A 224 -3.16 -8.92 7.48
CA THR A 224 -2.52 -9.99 8.25
C THR A 224 -3.47 -11.17 8.43
N GLU A 225 -4.73 -10.91 8.75
CA GLU A 225 -5.76 -11.94 8.90
C GLU A 225 -6.10 -12.63 7.57
N ASP A 226 -6.22 -11.89 6.47
CA ASP A 226 -6.44 -12.45 5.14
C ASP A 226 -5.29 -13.39 4.72
N ARG A 227 -4.05 -13.00 5.02
CA ARG A 227 -2.84 -13.77 4.68
C ARG A 227 -2.75 -15.03 5.54
N LEU A 228 -3.06 -14.92 6.84
CA LEU A 228 -3.15 -16.09 7.73
C LEU A 228 -4.23 -17.07 7.25
N SER A 229 -5.41 -16.57 6.86
CA SER A 229 -6.48 -17.40 6.29
C SER A 229 -6.03 -18.12 5.02
N LEU A 230 -5.35 -17.43 4.11
CA LEU A 230 -4.80 -18.04 2.89
C LEU A 230 -3.76 -19.12 3.23
N ILE A 231 -2.86 -18.86 4.17
CA ILE A 231 -1.82 -19.81 4.57
C ILE A 231 -2.44 -21.06 5.23
N ASP A 232 -3.43 -20.88 6.11
CA ASP A 232 -4.13 -21.98 6.75
C ASP A 232 -4.88 -22.85 5.74
N GLU A 233 -5.50 -22.21 4.74
CA GLU A 233 -6.14 -22.90 3.63
C GLU A 233 -5.14 -23.66 2.77
N ALA A 234 -3.97 -23.07 2.46
CA ALA A 234 -2.93 -23.72 1.68
C ALA A 234 -2.35 -24.94 2.40
N LEU A 235 -2.03 -24.81 3.69
CA LEU A 235 -1.46 -25.89 4.50
C LEU A 235 -2.42 -27.08 4.69
N SER A 236 -3.74 -26.84 4.53
CA SER A 236 -4.78 -27.86 4.68
C SER A 236 -5.24 -28.47 3.35
N LYS A 237 -5.36 -27.67 2.27
CA LYS A 237 -5.93 -28.12 0.98
C LYS A 237 -4.89 -28.50 -0.06
N LEU A 238 -3.69 -27.91 -0.02
CA LEU A 238 -2.66 -28.19 -1.00
C LEU A 238 -1.75 -29.32 -0.51
N ALA A 239 -1.40 -30.24 -1.41
CA ALA A 239 -0.41 -31.29 -1.16
C ALA A 239 1.02 -30.69 -1.18
N LEU A 240 1.33 -29.89 -0.16
CA LEU A 240 2.61 -29.19 -0.03
C LEU A 240 3.62 -30.06 0.69
N GLU A 241 4.78 -30.27 0.07
CA GLU A 241 5.88 -31.05 0.63
C GLU A 241 7.15 -30.21 0.79
N GLY A 242 8.00 -30.66 1.73
CA GLY A 242 9.36 -30.15 1.90
C GLY A 242 9.44 -28.62 2.11
N PRO A 243 10.28 -27.90 1.33
CA PRO A 243 10.57 -26.49 1.55
C PRO A 243 9.34 -25.56 1.52
N GLU A 244 8.35 -25.83 0.68
CA GLU A 244 7.19 -24.96 0.49
C GLU A 244 6.31 -24.91 1.75
N ARG A 245 6.04 -26.09 2.33
CA ARG A 245 5.29 -26.22 3.58
C ARG A 245 6.02 -25.53 4.74
N GLN A 246 7.35 -25.63 4.77
CA GLN A 246 8.17 -24.97 5.78
C GLN A 246 8.11 -23.45 5.67
N LEU A 247 8.24 -22.90 4.45
CA LEU A 247 8.16 -21.45 4.20
C LEU A 247 6.80 -20.88 4.63
N LEU A 248 5.70 -21.54 4.27
CA LEU A 248 4.36 -21.11 4.68
C LEU A 248 4.17 -21.19 6.21
N SER A 249 4.73 -22.22 6.86
CA SER A 249 4.67 -22.35 8.33
C SER A 249 5.47 -21.25 9.05
N GLN A 250 6.64 -20.88 8.53
CA GLN A 250 7.45 -19.77 9.05
C GLN A 250 6.74 -18.42 8.88
N ALA A 251 6.19 -18.18 7.70
CA ALA A 251 5.41 -16.98 7.43
C ALA A 251 4.19 -16.89 8.37
N ARG A 252 3.47 -18.00 8.57
CA ARG A 252 2.35 -18.10 9.51
C ARG A 252 2.74 -17.70 10.93
N ALA A 253 3.87 -18.20 11.43
CA ALA A 253 4.36 -17.88 12.77
C ALA A 253 4.65 -16.37 12.91
N LYS A 254 5.38 -15.78 11.95
CA LYS A 254 5.68 -14.34 11.93
C LYS A 254 4.42 -13.47 11.86
N LEU A 255 3.46 -13.85 11.02
CA LEU A 255 2.20 -13.12 10.86
C LEU A 255 1.28 -13.26 12.07
N THR A 256 1.28 -14.41 12.72
CA THR A 256 0.50 -14.62 13.96
C THR A 256 1.02 -13.71 15.07
N GLU A 257 2.34 -13.62 15.21
CA GLU A 257 2.95 -12.71 16.18
C GLU A 257 2.71 -11.24 15.81
N TRP A 258 2.82 -10.89 14.53
CA TRP A 258 2.51 -9.55 14.06
C TRP A 258 1.06 -9.15 14.34
N ARG A 259 0.11 -10.07 14.18
CA ARG A 259 -1.30 -9.86 14.53
C ARG A 259 -1.48 -9.47 16.00
N VAL A 260 -0.75 -10.10 16.92
CA VAL A 260 -0.79 -9.76 18.35
C VAL A 260 -0.28 -8.33 18.58
N ASN A 261 0.84 -7.95 17.96
CA ASN A 261 1.38 -6.60 18.07
C ASN A 261 0.41 -5.53 17.54
N LEU A 262 -0.26 -5.82 16.42
CA LEU A 262 -1.27 -4.94 15.83
C LEU A 262 -2.46 -4.76 16.76
N MET A 263 -2.98 -5.85 17.36
CA MET A 263 -4.08 -5.78 18.31
C MET A 263 -3.72 -4.94 19.55
N ALA A 264 -2.49 -5.10 20.06
CA ALA A 264 -1.99 -4.32 21.19
C ALA A 264 -1.77 -2.83 20.86
N ALA A 265 -1.48 -2.49 19.61
CA ALA A 265 -1.35 -1.10 19.17
C ALA A 265 -2.70 -0.39 18.93
N MET A 266 -3.79 -1.17 18.85
CA MET A 266 -5.15 -0.67 18.63
C MET A 266 -5.95 -0.50 19.92
N SER A 267 -5.53 -1.12 21.03
CA SER A 267 -6.09 -0.99 22.39
C SER A 267 -5.58 0.23 23.11
#